data_AF-A0A955NFE4-F1
#
_entry.id   AF-A0A955NFE4-F1
#
_cell.length_a   1.000
_cell.length_b   1.000
_cell.length_c   1.000
_cell.angle_alpha   90.00
_cell.angle_beta   90.00
_cell.angle_gamma   90.00
#
_symmetry.space_group_name_H-M   'P 1'
#
loop_
_entity.id
_entity.type
_entity.pdbx_description
1 polymer ?
#
loop_
_entity_poly.entity_id
_entity_poly.type
_entity_poly.pdbx_seq_one_letter_code
_entity_poly.pdbx_strand_id
1 'polypeptide(L)'
;LWIESSNTMDSITGAGNFSNDPQFLENWSPDNPSRSYLLKPNSPCIDAATDSEVAADIEGNPRPVDVLGRGNDSGFDMGCYEFQLKKSDLTRDGKVDAEDLLMFQEEWMREEE
;
A
#
# COMPACT_ATOMS: atom_id res chain seq x y z
N LEU A 1 -3.87 37.87 -4.07
CA LEU A 1 -3.16 37.60 -2.81
C LEU A 1 -3.00 36.08 -2.75
N TRP A 2 -1.78 35.58 -2.99
CA TRP A 2 -1.47 34.16 -2.85
C TRP A 2 -1.16 33.93 -1.37
N ILE A 3 -1.93 33.10 -0.69
CA ILE A 3 -1.61 32.68 0.68
C ILE A 3 -1.07 31.25 0.57
N GLU A 4 0.24 31.12 0.76
CA GLU A 4 0.89 29.86 1.07
C GLU A 4 0.43 29.42 2.46
N SER A 5 -0.61 28.59 2.55
CA SER A 5 -0.92 27.88 3.79
C SER A 5 -0.18 26.54 3.75
N SER A 6 0.98 26.52 4.39
CA SER A 6 1.55 25.38 5.12
C SER A 6 0.58 24.19 5.26
N ASN A 7 0.89 23.06 4.62
CA ASN A 7 0.09 21.83 4.65
C ASN A 7 0.18 21.03 5.96
N THR A 8 0.69 21.61 7.05
CA THR A 8 0.52 21.00 8.37
C THR A 8 -0.79 21.51 8.98
N MET A 9 -1.89 20.84 8.62
CA MET A 9 -3.14 20.85 9.39
C MET A 9 -2.84 20.20 10.75
N ASP A 10 -2.31 21.00 11.66
CA ASP A 10 -2.17 20.68 13.06
C ASP A 10 -3.59 20.52 13.63
N SER A 11 -3.98 19.29 13.99
CA SER A 11 -5.31 18.84 14.40
C SER A 11 -6.25 18.31 13.29
N ILE A 12 -5.83 17.27 12.58
CA ILE A 12 -6.79 16.30 12.02
C ILE A 12 -7.38 15.50 13.22
N THR A 13 -8.50 15.98 13.76
CA THR A 13 -9.26 15.26 14.78
C THR A 13 -10.30 14.38 14.11
N GLY A 14 -10.13 13.07 14.25
CA GLY A 14 -11.05 12.03 13.79
C GLY A 14 -10.40 10.67 14.04
N ALA A 15 -11.18 9.69 14.48
CA ALA A 15 -10.69 8.32 14.58
C ALA A 15 -10.42 7.77 13.17
N GLY A 16 -9.36 6.97 13.02
CA GLY A 16 -8.98 6.38 11.72
C GLY A 16 -8.16 7.29 10.80
N ASN A 17 -7.74 8.47 11.26
CA ASN A 17 -6.78 9.27 10.50
C ASN A 17 -5.38 8.68 10.58
N PHE A 18 -4.68 8.73 9.45
CA PHE A 18 -3.38 8.10 9.27
C PHE A 18 -2.38 9.12 8.74
N SER A 19 -1.20 9.19 9.37
CA SER A 19 -0.15 10.16 9.01
C SER A 19 1.15 9.54 8.52
N ASN A 20 1.28 8.21 8.59
CA ASN A 20 2.43 7.51 8.03
C ASN A 20 2.40 7.59 6.50
N ASP A 21 3.59 7.58 5.89
CA ASP A 21 3.72 7.52 4.43
C ASP A 21 3.01 6.27 3.88
N PRO A 22 2.02 6.42 2.98
CA PRO A 22 1.32 5.28 2.37
C PRO A 22 2.21 4.34 1.55
N GLN A 23 3.44 4.74 1.19
CA GLN A 23 4.37 3.95 0.39
C GLN A 23 3.76 3.44 -0.93
N PHE A 24 3.35 4.37 -1.80
CA PHE A 24 2.93 4.01 -3.16
C PHE A 24 4.12 3.54 -4.01
N LEU A 25 3.86 2.68 -5.01
CA LEU A 25 4.91 2.19 -5.94
C LEU A 25 5.58 3.33 -6.69
N GLU A 26 4.78 4.20 -7.29
CA GLU A 26 5.26 5.42 -7.94
C GLU A 26 4.73 6.63 -7.18
N ASN A 27 5.63 7.35 -6.52
CA ASN A 27 5.29 8.64 -5.93
C ASN A 27 5.04 9.66 -7.04
N TRP A 28 4.14 10.59 -6.76
CA TRP A 28 3.90 11.72 -7.65
C TRP A 28 5.21 12.49 -7.89
N SER A 29 5.59 12.62 -9.16
CA SER A 29 6.64 13.51 -9.63
C SER A 29 6.09 14.33 -10.81
N PRO A 30 6.47 15.62 -10.95
CA PRO A 30 6.15 16.41 -12.13
C PRO A 30 6.55 15.74 -13.46
N ASP A 31 7.56 14.88 -13.41
CA ASP A 31 8.19 14.27 -14.59
C ASP A 31 7.64 12.87 -14.94
N ASN A 32 6.81 12.28 -14.07
CA ASN A 32 6.15 10.99 -14.33
C ASN A 32 4.63 11.10 -14.12
N PRO A 33 3.84 11.36 -15.18
CA PRO A 33 2.39 11.46 -15.09
C PRO A 33 1.70 10.10 -14.97
N SER A 34 2.41 9.00 -15.23
CA SER A 34 1.94 7.65 -14.90
C SER A 34 2.02 7.52 -13.39
N ARG A 35 0.86 7.48 -12.73
CA ARG A 35 0.76 7.38 -11.28
C ARG A 35 0.30 5.97 -10.96
N SER A 36 1.09 5.23 -10.20
CA SER A 36 0.64 4.00 -9.57
C SER A 36 0.32 4.27 -8.11
N TYR A 37 -0.98 4.29 -7.78
CA TYR A 37 -1.47 4.40 -6.39
C TYR A 37 -1.54 3.04 -5.70
N LEU A 38 -0.88 2.03 -6.27
CA LEU A 38 -0.75 0.71 -5.68
C LEU A 38 0.22 0.76 -4.50
N LEU A 39 -0.11 0.04 -3.43
CA LEU A 39 0.72 -0.05 -2.24
C LEU A 39 1.96 -0.93 -2.48
N LYS A 40 3.09 -0.50 -1.91
CA LYS A 40 4.26 -1.36 -1.74
C LYS A 40 3.98 -2.45 -0.71
N PRO A 41 4.71 -3.58 -0.74
CA PRO A 41 4.45 -4.70 0.16
C PRO A 41 4.55 -4.37 1.65
N ASN A 42 5.39 -3.43 2.06
CA ASN A 42 5.52 -3.05 3.47
C ASN A 42 4.74 -1.77 3.82
N SER A 43 3.72 -1.46 3.00
CA SER A 43 2.93 -0.25 3.20
C SER A 43 2.18 -0.32 4.53
N PRO A 44 2.20 0.77 5.32
CA PRO A 44 1.43 0.85 6.56
C PRO A 44 -0.08 1.02 6.30
N CYS A 45 -0.49 1.13 5.04
CA CYS A 45 -1.90 1.17 4.62
C CYS A 45 -2.52 -0.22 4.42
N ILE A 46 -1.72 -1.29 4.43
CA ILE A 46 -2.21 -2.66 4.33
C ILE A 46 -2.94 -3.03 5.62
N ASP A 47 -4.17 -3.56 5.51
CA ASP A 47 -5.05 -3.93 6.62
C ASP A 47 -5.37 -2.80 7.63
N ALA A 48 -5.20 -1.54 7.24
CA ALA A 48 -5.33 -0.39 8.14
C ALA A 48 -6.70 0.31 8.07
N ALA A 49 -7.52 -0.03 7.08
CA ALA A 49 -8.82 0.61 6.88
C ALA A 49 -9.92 0.02 7.76
N THR A 50 -10.93 0.85 7.97
CA THR A 50 -12.21 0.39 8.51
C THR A 50 -13.02 -0.25 7.39
N ASP A 51 -13.86 -1.22 7.73
CA ASP A 51 -14.83 -1.78 6.80
C ASP A 51 -15.69 -0.67 6.17
N SER A 52 -15.73 -0.68 4.85
CA SER A 52 -16.46 0.31 4.04
C SER A 52 -17.67 -0.30 3.33
N GLU A 53 -17.98 -1.59 3.57
CA GLU A 53 -19.00 -2.39 2.87
C GLU A 53 -18.78 -2.48 1.35
N VAL A 54 -17.57 -2.15 0.88
CA VAL A 54 -17.17 -2.22 -0.52
C VAL A 54 -16.54 -3.58 -0.79
N ALA A 55 -17.17 -4.39 -1.63
CA ALA A 55 -16.76 -5.77 -1.88
C ALA A 55 -15.60 -5.93 -2.89
N ALA A 56 -15.30 -4.89 -3.68
CA ALA A 56 -14.24 -4.94 -4.69
C ALA A 56 -13.52 -3.59 -4.84
N ASP A 57 -12.23 -3.64 -5.14
CA ASP A 57 -11.41 -2.46 -5.41
C ASP A 57 -11.65 -1.89 -6.83
N ILE A 58 -10.93 -0.83 -7.20
CA ILE A 58 -11.08 -0.17 -8.51
C ILE A 58 -10.67 -1.07 -9.70
N GLU A 59 -9.87 -2.11 -9.49
CA GLU A 59 -9.49 -3.10 -10.50
C GLU A 59 -10.40 -4.33 -10.50
N GLY A 60 -11.37 -4.40 -9.57
CA GLY A 60 -12.28 -5.51 -9.40
C GLY A 60 -11.73 -6.66 -8.56
N ASN A 61 -10.61 -6.46 -7.85
CA ASN A 61 -10.10 -7.44 -6.88
C ASN A 61 -11.02 -7.44 -5.65
N PRO A 62 -11.23 -8.62 -5.00
CA PRO A 62 -12.00 -8.69 -3.76
C PRO A 62 -11.45 -7.77 -2.67
N ARG A 63 -12.31 -7.36 -1.73
CA ARG A 63 -11.91 -6.72 -0.46
C ARG A 63 -12.68 -7.37 0.70
N PRO A 64 -12.02 -7.71 1.83
CA PRO A 64 -10.57 -7.65 2.03
C PRO A 64 -9.83 -8.80 1.33
N VAL A 65 -8.52 -8.65 1.11
CA VAL A 65 -7.63 -9.76 0.76
C VAL A 65 -6.54 -9.88 1.81
N ASP A 66 -6.60 -10.98 2.56
CA ASP A 66 -5.56 -11.34 3.50
C ASP A 66 -4.34 -11.88 2.74
N VAL A 67 -3.21 -11.19 2.92
CA VAL A 67 -1.91 -11.59 2.39
C VAL A 67 -1.03 -11.97 3.57
N LEU A 68 -0.86 -13.27 3.78
CA LEU A 68 -0.09 -13.81 4.90
C LEU A 68 1.27 -13.09 5.05
N GLY A 69 1.53 -12.60 6.26
CA GLY A 69 2.79 -11.90 6.56
C GLY A 69 2.82 -10.44 6.07
N ARG A 70 1.66 -9.85 5.79
CA ARG A 70 1.49 -8.42 5.45
C ARG A 70 0.35 -7.85 6.28
N GLY A 71 0.54 -6.64 6.80
CA GLY A 71 -0.50 -5.98 7.58
C GLY A 71 -0.83 -6.68 8.90
N ASN A 72 -2.12 -6.77 9.22
CA ASN A 72 -2.69 -7.31 10.47
C ASN A 72 -3.56 -8.56 10.23
N ASP A 73 -3.35 -9.26 9.11
CA ASP A 73 -3.94 -10.56 8.78
C ASP A 73 -5.49 -10.58 8.86
N SER A 74 -6.18 -9.76 8.04
CA SER A 74 -7.65 -9.75 7.72
C SER A 74 -8.32 -8.35 7.69
N GLY A 75 -7.57 -7.29 7.41
CA GLY A 75 -8.09 -5.93 7.33
C GLY A 75 -8.42 -5.51 5.90
N PHE A 76 -9.01 -4.33 5.76
CA PHE A 76 -9.14 -3.67 4.46
C PHE A 76 -7.96 -2.74 4.25
N ASP A 77 -7.53 -2.54 3.01
CA ASP A 77 -6.48 -1.56 2.73
C ASP A 77 -7.02 -0.13 2.67
N MET A 78 -6.20 0.84 3.08
CA MET A 78 -6.53 2.25 2.91
C MET A 78 -6.40 2.65 1.44
N GLY A 79 -7.49 3.22 0.89
CA GLY A 79 -7.53 3.73 -0.48
C GLY A 79 -8.50 2.96 -1.39
N CYS A 80 -8.32 3.13 -2.70
CA CYS A 80 -9.18 2.54 -3.72
C CYS A 80 -8.66 1.21 -4.31
N TYR A 81 -7.46 0.78 -3.91
CA TYR A 81 -6.80 -0.44 -4.37
C TYR A 81 -6.55 -1.35 -3.17
N GLU A 82 -6.76 -2.65 -3.36
CA GLU A 82 -6.36 -3.68 -2.40
C GLU A 82 -4.99 -4.25 -2.80
N PHE A 83 -4.11 -4.49 -1.84
CA PHE A 83 -2.80 -5.06 -2.07
C PHE A 83 -2.95 -6.52 -2.53
N GLN A 84 -2.24 -6.84 -3.61
CA GLN A 84 -2.22 -8.18 -4.20
C GLN A 84 -0.77 -8.61 -4.36
N LEU A 85 -0.44 -9.83 -3.93
CA LEU A 85 0.84 -10.44 -4.31
C LEU A 85 0.79 -10.86 -5.77
N LYS A 86 1.73 -10.34 -6.55
CA LYS A 86 2.00 -10.88 -7.88
C LYS A 86 3.05 -11.97 -7.74
N LYS A 87 2.66 -13.21 -8.07
CA LYS A 87 3.47 -14.42 -7.83
C LYS A 87 4.91 -14.38 -8.39
N SER A 88 5.18 -13.54 -9.40
CA SER A 88 6.49 -13.44 -10.04
C SER A 88 7.18 -12.08 -9.86
N ASP A 89 6.46 -11.04 -9.41
CA ASP A 89 6.94 -9.66 -9.26
C ASP A 89 6.55 -9.22 -7.85
N LEU A 90 7.35 -9.63 -6.87
CA LEU A 90 7.05 -9.49 -5.45
C LEU A 90 7.20 -8.03 -5.01
N THR A 91 8.11 -7.29 -5.64
CA THR A 91 8.34 -5.87 -5.39
C THR A 91 7.29 -4.98 -6.07
N ARG A 92 6.60 -5.52 -7.09
CA ARG A 92 5.59 -4.87 -7.93
C ARG A 92 6.15 -3.74 -8.78
N ASP A 93 7.43 -3.76 -9.12
CA ASP A 93 8.07 -2.72 -9.93
C ASP A 93 7.83 -2.91 -11.45
N GLY A 94 7.12 -3.98 -11.84
CA GLY A 94 6.82 -4.32 -13.21
C GLY A 94 7.91 -5.15 -13.90
N LYS A 95 8.94 -5.58 -13.16
CA LYS A 95 9.98 -6.48 -13.63
C LYS A 95 9.97 -7.76 -12.80
N VAL A 96 10.70 -8.74 -13.32
CA VAL A 96 10.99 -9.99 -12.60
C VAL A 96 12.50 -10.10 -12.57
N ASP A 97 13.11 -9.69 -11.47
CA ASP A 97 14.56 -9.61 -11.36
C ASP A 97 15.11 -10.00 -9.97
N ALA A 98 16.37 -9.64 -9.70
CA ALA A 98 17.06 -10.03 -8.48
C ALA A 98 16.45 -9.39 -7.23
N GLU A 99 15.75 -8.26 -7.35
CA GLU A 99 15.09 -7.60 -6.23
C GLU A 99 13.89 -8.43 -5.74
N ASP A 100 13.14 -9.06 -6.65
CA ASP A 100 12.08 -10.01 -6.27
C ASP A 100 12.64 -11.24 -5.55
N LEU A 101 13.79 -11.74 -6.02
CA LEU A 101 14.46 -12.87 -5.38
C LEU A 101 14.96 -12.50 -3.97
N LEU A 102 15.50 -11.29 -3.81
CA LEU A 102 15.95 -10.81 -2.50
C LEU A 102 14.77 -10.68 -1.54
N MET A 103 13.65 -10.14 -2.03
CA MET A 103 12.43 -10.05 -1.23
C MET A 103 11.91 -11.43 -0.83
N PHE A 104 11.90 -12.39 -1.75
CA PHE A 104 11.55 -13.78 -1.44
C PHE A 104 12.47 -14.37 -0.36
N GLN A 105 13.78 -14.14 -0.47
CA GLN A 105 14.73 -14.61 0.52
C GLN A 105 14.47 -13.99 1.90
N GLU A 106 14.20 -12.69 1.98
CA GLU A 106 13.86 -12.01 3.24
C GLU A 106 12.63 -12.63 3.91
N GLU A 107 11.59 -12.95 3.15
CA GLU A 107 10.40 -13.63 3.67
C GLU A 107 10.71 -15.03 4.16
N TRP A 108 11.44 -15.82 3.37
CA TRP A 108 11.84 -17.18 3.76
C TRP A 108 12.59 -17.17 5.09
N MET A 109 13.53 -16.22 5.26
CA MET A 109 14.33 -16.14 6.48
C MET A 109 13.50 -15.75 7.71
N ARG A 110 12.37 -15.05 7.55
CA ARG A 110 11.44 -14.75 8.67
C ARG A 110 10.60 -15.94 9.08
N GLU A 111 10.34 -16.89 8.18
CA GLU A 111 9.61 -18.12 8.53
C GLU A 111 10.47 -19.12 9.33
N GLU A 112 11.80 -18.96 9.32
CA GLU A 112 12.74 -19.83 10.05
C GLU A 112 13.07 -19.35 11.48
N GLU A 113 12.54 -18.21 11.93
CA GLU A 113 12.66 -17.68 13.32
C GLU A 113 11.46 -18.06 14.20
#